data_AF-A0AAD5QVA8-F1
#
_entry.id   AF-A0AAD5QVA8-F1
#
_cell.length_a   1.000
_cell.length_b   1.000
_cell.length_c   1.000
_cell.angle_alpha   90.00
_cell.angle_beta   90.00
_cell.angle_gamma   90.00
#
_symmetry.space_group_name_H-M   'P 1'
#
loop_
_entity.id
_entity.type
_entity.pdbx_description
1 polymer ?
#
loop_
_entity_poly.entity_id
_entity_poly.type
_entity_poly.pdbx_seq_one_letter_code
_entity_poly.pdbx_strand_id
1 'polypeptide(L)'
;MPNNESVWNYLSGLLLNDTISFRPDVIAFAEDLYERTEPSRRAPYLVSFLCDILLNNIENDFEPTESFKRVKELYTELITLDPVRSNYWKHQIRVGEHLLERRNHQTAAQ
;
A
#
# COMPACT_ATOMS: atom_id res chain seq x y z
N MET A 1 -4.96 -9.77 16.92
CA MET A 1 -3.66 -9.20 17.33
C MET A 1 -3.13 -8.31 16.20
N PRO A 2 -3.64 -7.07 16.06
CA PRO A 2 -3.31 -6.23 14.90
C PRO A 2 -1.84 -5.79 14.84
N ASN A 3 -1.14 -5.76 15.97
CA ASN A 3 0.26 -5.34 16.07
C ASN A 3 1.28 -6.48 15.91
N ASN A 4 0.83 -7.71 15.62
CA ASN A 4 1.74 -8.82 15.38
C ASN A 4 2.26 -8.78 13.94
N GLU A 5 3.50 -8.31 13.78
CA GLU A 5 4.18 -8.20 12.48
C GLU A 5 4.22 -9.52 11.71
N SER A 6 4.48 -10.63 12.39
CA SER A 6 4.61 -11.94 11.73
C SER A 6 3.33 -12.40 11.05
N VAL A 7 2.16 -12.02 11.56
CA VAL A 7 0.86 -12.35 10.94
C VAL A 7 0.69 -11.58 9.63
N TRP A 8 1.08 -10.30 9.60
CA TRP A 8 1.04 -9.48 8.40
C TRP A 8 2.06 -9.93 7.36
N ASN A 9 3.29 -10.21 7.78
CA ASN A 9 4.32 -10.71 6.86
C ASN A 9 3.94 -12.06 6.26
N TYR A 10 3.31 -12.95 7.04
CA TYR A 10 2.79 -14.22 6.53
C TYR A 10 1.66 -14.00 5.52
N LEU A 11 0.72 -13.12 5.81
CA LEU A 11 -0.38 -12.76 4.90
C LEU A 11 0.16 -12.17 3.58
N SER A 12 1.05 -11.17 3.66
CA SER A 12 1.68 -10.58 2.47
C SER A 12 2.44 -11.64 1.67
N GLY A 13 3.18 -12.53 2.34
CA GLY A 13 3.91 -13.62 1.68
C GLY A 13 3.00 -14.63 0.95
N LEU A 14 1.81 -14.92 1.48
CA LEU A 14 0.82 -15.75 0.80
C LEU A 14 0.21 -15.07 -0.42
N LEU A 15 -0.01 -13.75 -0.35
CA LEU A 15 -0.69 -13.00 -1.40
C LEU A 15 0.25 -12.53 -2.52
N LEU A 16 1.52 -12.28 -2.22
CA LEU A 16 2.51 -11.79 -3.19
C LEU A 16 3.17 -12.93 -4.00
N ASN A 17 3.12 -14.18 -3.52
CA ASN A 17 3.81 -15.31 -4.18
C ASN A 17 2.99 -16.04 -5.25
N ASP A 18 1.65 -15.89 -5.27
CA ASP A 18 0.80 -16.56 -6.25
C ASP A 18 0.14 -15.55 -7.21
N THR A 19 -0.33 -16.03 -8.36
CA THR A 19 -1.30 -15.36 -9.24
C THR A 19 -2.65 -15.06 -8.56
N ILE A 20 -2.74 -15.23 -7.24
CA ILE A 20 -3.82 -14.73 -6.39
C ILE A 20 -3.63 -13.22 -6.34
N SER A 21 -4.04 -12.58 -7.44
CA SER A 21 -4.42 -11.18 -7.44
C SER A 21 -5.20 -10.92 -6.16
N PHE A 22 -4.79 -9.87 -5.44
CA PHE A 22 -5.34 -9.43 -4.17
C PHE A 22 -6.84 -9.73 -4.11
N ARG A 23 -7.21 -10.79 -3.38
CA ARG A 23 -8.59 -11.27 -3.44
C ARG A 23 -9.50 -10.14 -2.96
N PRO A 24 -10.59 -9.82 -3.70
CA PRO A 24 -11.44 -8.68 -3.37
C PRO A 24 -11.99 -8.72 -1.94
N ASP A 25 -12.25 -9.90 -1.40
CA ASP A 25 -12.71 -10.09 -0.02
C ASP A 25 -11.64 -9.73 1.02
N VAL A 26 -10.37 -9.98 0.74
CA VAL A 26 -9.25 -9.61 1.62
C VAL A 26 -8.98 -8.11 1.56
N ILE A 27 -9.04 -7.50 0.36
CA ILE A 27 -8.92 -6.05 0.21
C ILE A 27 -10.06 -5.36 0.97
N ALA A 28 -11.30 -5.79 0.75
CA ALA A 28 -12.47 -5.21 1.40
C ALA A 28 -12.36 -5.31 2.93
N PHE A 29 -11.89 -6.44 3.45
CA PHE A 29 -11.63 -6.60 4.87
C PHE A 29 -10.54 -5.65 5.39
N ALA A 30 -9.44 -5.47 4.66
CA ALA A 30 -8.35 -4.58 5.06
C ALA A 30 -8.80 -3.11 5.06
N GLU A 31 -9.53 -2.67 4.04
CA GLU A 31 -10.10 -1.31 3.97
C GLU A 31 -11.11 -1.07 5.10
N ASP A 32 -12.04 -1.99 5.30
CA ASP A 32 -13.04 -1.91 6.38
C ASP A 32 -12.38 -1.93 7.77
N LEU A 33 -11.30 -2.70 7.96
CA LEU A 33 -10.49 -2.66 9.18
C LEU A 33 -9.79 -1.31 9.36
N TYR A 34 -9.28 -0.72 8.29
CA TYR A 34 -8.62 0.60 8.31
C TYR A 34 -9.62 1.72 8.64
N GLU A 35 -10.81 1.68 8.04
CA GLU A 35 -11.89 2.65 8.27
C GLU A 35 -12.45 2.59 9.69
N ARG A 36 -12.69 1.38 10.22
CA ARG A 36 -13.25 1.20 11.57
C ARG A 36 -12.24 1.39 12.70
N THR A 37 -10.94 1.44 12.38
CA THR A 37 -9.88 1.65 13.37
C THR A 37 -9.52 3.12 13.45
N GLU A 38 -9.66 3.70 14.66
CA GLU A 38 -9.20 5.06 14.98
C GLU A 38 -7.76 5.30 14.50
N PRO A 39 -7.45 6.45 13.84
CA PRO A 39 -6.13 6.70 13.25
C PRO A 39 -4.95 6.44 14.18
N SER A 40 -5.06 6.85 15.45
CA SER A 40 -4.01 6.67 16.47
C SER A 40 -3.78 5.21 16.90
N ARG A 41 -4.66 4.29 16.51
CA ARG A 41 -4.62 2.86 16.87
C ARG A 41 -4.40 1.95 15.68
N ARG A 42 -4.26 2.50 14.47
CA ARG A 42 -3.98 1.70 13.27
C ARG A 42 -2.61 1.06 13.39
N ALA A 43 -2.56 -0.23 13.10
CA ALA A 43 -1.30 -0.93 13.00
C ALA A 43 -0.55 -0.43 11.75
N PRO A 44 0.73 -0.04 11.85
CA PRO A 44 1.52 0.35 10.67
C PRO A 44 1.51 -0.71 9.58
N TYR A 45 1.45 -1.99 9.95
CA TYR A 45 1.41 -3.12 9.03
C TYR A 45 0.14 -3.17 8.16
N LEU A 46 -1.01 -2.75 8.71
CA LEU A 46 -2.25 -2.64 7.93
C LEU A 46 -2.12 -1.54 6.88
N VAL A 47 -1.60 -0.37 7.30
CA VAL A 47 -1.45 0.78 6.41
C VAL A 47 -0.42 0.47 5.30
N SER A 48 0.70 -0.19 5.64
CA SER A 48 1.67 -0.62 4.63
C SER A 48 1.10 -1.66 3.68
N PHE A 49 0.29 -2.59 4.17
CA PHE A 49 -0.37 -3.60 3.33
C PHE A 49 -1.32 -2.95 2.30
N LEU A 50 -2.06 -1.91 2.68
CA LEU A 50 -2.87 -1.13 1.74
C LEU A 50 -2.01 -0.40 0.70
N CYS A 51 -0.84 0.12 1.08
CA CYS A 51 0.11 0.68 0.12
C CYS A 51 0.55 -0.37 -0.91
N ASP A 52 0.85 -1.61 -0.50
CA ASP A 52 1.26 -2.68 -1.41
C ASP A 52 0.17 -2.99 -2.45
N ILE A 53 -1.10 -3.02 -2.04
CA ILE A 53 -2.26 -3.19 -2.94
C ILE A 53 -2.31 -2.07 -3.98
N LEU A 54 -2.20 -0.82 -3.54
CA LEU A 54 -2.30 0.34 -4.42
C LEU A 54 -1.10 0.48 -5.35
N LEU A 55 0.12 0.13 -4.90
CA LEU A 55 1.28 0.06 -5.78
C LEU A 55 1.07 -0.98 -6.88
N ASN A 56 0.50 -2.14 -6.54
CA ASN A 56 0.11 -3.13 -7.54
C ASN A 56 -0.95 -2.58 -8.51
N ASN A 57 -1.91 -1.77 -8.06
CA ASN A 57 -2.87 -1.12 -8.97
C ASN A 57 -2.18 -0.21 -10.00
N ILE A 58 -1.19 0.58 -9.56
CA ILE A 58 -0.37 1.40 -10.47
C ILE A 58 0.40 0.50 -11.46
N GLU A 59 0.93 -0.63 -10.99
CA GLU A 59 1.62 -1.58 -11.86
C GLU A 59 0.71 -2.23 -12.90
N ASN A 60 -0.58 -2.38 -12.61
CA ASN A 60 -1.56 -3.01 -13.48
C ASN A 60 -2.45 -2.01 -14.23
N ASP A 61 -2.08 -0.72 -14.25
CA ASP A 61 -2.80 0.36 -14.94
C ASP A 61 -4.26 0.55 -14.46
N PHE A 62 -4.52 0.25 -13.19
CA PHE A 62 -5.82 0.46 -12.56
C PHE A 62 -5.84 1.80 -11.82
N GLU A 63 -6.43 2.82 -12.47
CA GLU A 63 -6.52 4.20 -11.94
C GLU A 63 -5.19 4.70 -11.33
N PRO A 64 -4.08 4.69 -12.08
CA PRO A 64 -2.73 4.84 -11.52
C PRO A 64 -2.51 6.18 -10.81
N THR A 65 -3.11 7.26 -11.29
CA THR A 65 -3.01 8.60 -10.67
C THR A 65 -3.72 8.66 -9.31
N GLU A 66 -4.97 8.15 -9.22
CA GLU A 66 -5.71 8.12 -7.96
C GLU A 66 -5.10 7.11 -6.97
N SER A 67 -4.64 5.96 -7.46
CA SER A 67 -3.90 4.98 -6.67
C SER A 67 -2.63 5.61 -6.06
N PHE A 68 -1.85 6.36 -6.84
CA PHE A 68 -0.66 7.04 -6.32
C PHE A 68 -0.99 8.13 -5.30
N LYS A 69 -2.03 8.94 -5.56
CA LYS A 69 -2.50 9.95 -4.62
C LYS A 69 -2.85 9.32 -3.27
N ARG A 70 -3.56 8.19 -3.28
CA ARG A 70 -3.90 7.45 -2.05
C ARG A 70 -2.67 6.87 -1.36
N VAL A 71 -1.73 6.26 -2.11
CA VAL A 71 -0.46 5.76 -1.56
C VAL A 71 0.31 6.87 -0.83
N LYS A 72 0.35 8.07 -1.41
CA LYS A 72 1.05 9.22 -0.82
C LYS A 72 0.42 9.66 0.50
N GLU A 73 -0.89 9.63 0.62
CA GLU A 73 -1.62 9.90 1.87
C GLU A 73 -1.24 8.86 2.95
N LEU A 74 -1.32 7.57 2.61
CA LEU A 74 -1.04 6.47 3.53
C LEU A 74 0.43 6.45 3.99
N TYR A 75 1.39 6.72 3.09
CA TYR A 75 2.79 6.87 3.49
C TYR A 75 3.03 8.08 4.38
N THR A 76 2.28 9.17 4.19
CA THR A 76 2.35 10.34 5.08
C THR A 76 1.83 9.99 6.47
N GLU A 77 0.78 9.18 6.57
CA GLU A 77 0.30 8.62 7.83
C GLU A 77 1.34 7.71 8.50
N LEU A 78 1.98 6.82 7.72
CA LEU A 78 3.03 5.91 8.20
C LEU A 78 4.26 6.63 8.76
N ILE A 79 4.62 7.79 8.23
CA ILE A 79 5.70 8.62 8.81
C ILE A 79 5.40 9.00 10.26
N THR A 80 4.11 9.19 10.60
CA THR A 80 3.66 9.52 11.95
C THR A 80 3.46 8.26 12.80
N LEU A 81 2.86 7.20 12.25
CA LEU A 81 2.57 5.95 12.96
C LEU A 81 3.82 5.11 13.23
N ASP A 82 4.83 5.23 12.38
CA ASP A 82 6.07 4.46 12.44
C ASP A 82 7.29 5.37 12.22
N PRO A 83 7.64 6.17 13.24
CA PRO A 83 8.70 7.16 13.13
C PRO A 83 10.08 6.54 12.92
N VAL A 84 10.29 5.30 13.37
CA VAL A 84 11.55 4.55 13.18
C VAL A 84 11.83 4.34 11.69
N ARG A 85 10.79 4.05 10.90
CA ARG A 85 10.87 3.89 9.43
C ARG A 85 10.49 5.15 8.65
N SER A 86 10.44 6.33 9.28
CA SER A 86 10.04 7.58 8.59
C SER A 86 10.82 7.89 7.32
N ASN A 87 12.15 7.68 7.30
CA ASN A 87 12.96 7.88 6.10
C ASN A 87 12.69 6.83 5.01
N TYR A 88 12.36 5.60 5.42
CA TYR A 88 11.93 4.56 4.48
C TYR A 88 10.61 4.95 3.82
N TRP A 89 9.60 5.39 4.58
CA TRP A 89 8.31 5.81 4.02
C TRP A 89 8.44 7.05 3.11
N LYS A 90 9.28 8.02 3.47
CA LYS A 90 9.62 9.16 2.58
C LYS A 90 10.27 8.71 1.28
N HIS A 91 11.14 7.70 1.34
CA HIS A 91 11.74 7.12 0.15
C HIS A 91 10.70 6.38 -0.70
N GLN A 92 9.79 5.62 -0.07
CA GLN A 92 8.72 4.90 -0.77
C GLN A 92 7.76 5.83 -1.53
N ILE A 93 7.50 7.05 -1.04
CA ILE A 93 6.75 8.07 -1.81
C ILE A 93 7.46 8.36 -3.14
N ARG A 94 8.78 8.57 -3.13
CA ARG A 94 9.56 8.84 -4.36
C ARG A 94 9.57 7.64 -5.31
N VAL A 95 9.62 6.42 -4.76
CA VAL A 95 9.51 5.19 -5.55
C VAL A 95 8.14 5.12 -6.24
N GLY A 96 7.06 5.44 -5.53
CA GLY A 96 5.72 5.52 -6.11
C GLY A 96 5.60 6.60 -7.20
N GLU A 97 6.23 7.76 -7.02
CA GLU A 97 6.28 8.83 -8.04
C GLU A 97 6.96 8.33 -9.32
N HIS A 98 8.15 7.71 -9.18
CA HIS A 98 8.86 7.14 -10.33
C HIS A 98 8.09 6.00 -11.00
N LEU A 99 7.34 5.21 -10.23
CA LEU A 99 6.51 4.13 -10.76
C LEU A 99 5.39 4.69 -11.65
N LEU A 100 4.68 5.72 -11.18
CA LEU A 100 3.65 6.40 -11.95
C LEU A 100 4.22 7.05 -13.22
N GLU A 101 5.36 7.74 -13.11
CA GLU A 101 6.04 8.34 -14.26
C GLU A 101 6.39 7.27 -15.30
N ARG A 102 7.02 6.18 -14.88
CA ARG A 102 7.39 5.07 -15.79
C ARG A 102 6.17 4.52 -16.51
N ARG A 103 5.02 4.40 -15.84
CA ARG A 103 3.78 3.93 -16.45
C ARG A 103 3.21 4.92 -17.47
N ASN A 104 3.13 6.20 -17.13
CA ASN A 104 2.66 7.23 -18.06
C ASN A 104 3.47 7.27 -19.37
N HIS A 105 4.79 7.08 -19.29
CA HIS A 105 5.64 6.98 -20.49
C HIS A 105 5.37 5.73 -21.34
N GLN A 106 4.99 4.60 -20.72
CA GLN A 106 4.67 3.36 -21.44
C GLN A 106 3.34 3.47 -22.17
N THR A 107 2.32 4.04 -21.53
CA THR A 107 1.00 4.25 -22.13
C THR A 107 1.06 5.27 -23.28
N ALA A 108 1.90 6.30 -23.18
CA ALA A 108 2.07 7.30 -24.24
C ALA A 108 2.81 6.79 -25.49
N ALA A 109 3.45 5.62 -25.41
CA ALA A 109 4.21 5.01 -26.51
C ALA A 109 3.42 3.94 -27.30
N GLN A 110 2.17 3.66 -26.90
CA GLN A 110 1.24 2.73 -27.56
C GLN A 110 0.22 3.49 -28.43
#